data_AF-A0A2D5RRN4-F1
#
_entry.id   AF-A0A2D5RRN4-F1
#
_cell.length_a   1.000
_cell.length_b   1.000
_cell.length_c   1.000
_cell.angle_alpha   90.00
_cell.angle_beta   90.00
_cell.angle_gamma   90.00
#
_symmetry.space_group_name_H-M   'P 1'
#
loop_
_entity.id
_entity.type
_entity.pdbx_description
1 polymer ?
#
loop_
_entity_poly.entity_id
_entity_poly.type
_entity_poly.pdbx_seq_one_letter_code
_entity_poly.pdbx_strand_id
1 'polypeptide(L)' 'MDKINFIELIQNKTILVRENTKYALTKRLKELGALHLLESPQVRVRSYITNIQKPVGSIFNGTL' A
#
# COMPACT_ATOMS: atom_id res chain seq x y z
N MET A 1 21.11 2.74 -12.11
CA MET A 1 19.62 2.67 -12.00
C MET A 1 19.30 2.45 -10.53
N ASP A 2 18.54 3.37 -9.94
CA ASP A 2 18.20 3.28 -8.53
C ASP A 2 17.13 2.20 -8.29
N LYS A 3 17.33 1.41 -7.24
CA LYS A 3 16.36 0.41 -6.79
C LYS A 3 15.37 1.08 -5.85
N ILE A 4 14.09 0.92 -6.11
CA ILE A 4 12.99 1.47 -5.32
C ILE A 4 12.27 0.31 -4.64
N ASN A 5 11.99 0.46 -3.35
CA ASN A 5 11.15 -0.48 -2.61
C ASN A 5 9.70 0.00 -2.64
N PHE A 6 8.78 -0.92 -2.92
CA PHE A 6 7.35 -0.70 -2.76
C PHE A 6 6.76 -1.71 -1.80
N ILE A 7 5.75 -1.24 -1.06
CA ILE A 7 4.89 -2.03 -0.20
C ILE A 7 3.46 -1.77 -0.63
N GLU A 8 2.74 -2.84 -0.93
CA GLU A 8 1.36 -2.81 -1.41
C GLU A 8 0.45 -3.52 -0.43
N LEU A 9 -0.67 -2.90 -0.11
CA LEU A 9 -1.82 -3.52 0.53
C LEU A 9 -2.77 -4.00 -0.57
N ILE A 10 -3.02 -5.30 -0.64
CA ILE A 10 -3.74 -5.95 -1.74
C ILE A 10 -4.95 -6.72 -1.20
N GLN A 11 -6.13 -6.49 -1.77
CA GLN A 11 -7.34 -7.26 -1.49
C GLN A 11 -8.02 -7.60 -2.82
N ASN A 12 -8.45 -8.85 -3.00
CA ASN A 12 -9.16 -9.30 -4.22
C ASN A 12 -8.44 -8.94 -5.55
N LYS A 13 -7.10 -9.02 -5.57
CA LYS A 13 -6.22 -8.64 -6.70
C LYS A 13 -6.14 -7.12 -6.98
N THR A 14 -6.79 -6.29 -6.17
CA THR A 14 -6.71 -4.83 -6.23
C THR A 14 -5.69 -4.30 -5.22
N ILE A 15 -4.82 -3.40 -5.67
CA ILE A 15 -3.90 -2.69 -4.78
C ILE A 15 -4.66 -1.52 -4.17
N LEU A 16 -4.92 -1.61 -2.87
CA LEU A 16 -5.65 -0.60 -2.11
C LEU A 16 -4.76 0.60 -1.78
N VAL A 17 -3.53 0.33 -1.33
CA VAL A 17 -2.54 1.34 -0.96
C VAL A 17 -1.16 0.88 -1.42
N ARG A 18 -0.38 1.78 -2.01
CA ARG A 18 1.03 1.56 -2.32
C ARG A 18 1.87 2.64 -1.66
N GLU A 19 2.91 2.23 -0.95
CA GLU A 19 3.86 3.12 -0.27
C GLU A 19 5.30 2.63 -0.41
N ASN A 20 6.28 3.50 -0.15
CA ASN A 20 7.70 3.14 -0.28
C ASN A 20 8.25 2.44 0.97
N THR A 21 7.61 2.63 2.13
CA THR A 21 8.06 2.09 3.42
C THR A 21 6.89 1.58 4.24
N LYS A 22 7.17 0.69 5.18
CA LYS A 22 6.15 0.13 6.09
C LYS A 22 5.56 1.23 6.98
N TYR A 23 6.41 2.15 7.42
CA TYR A 23 6.00 3.33 8.19
C TYR A 23 5.00 4.19 7.42
N ALA A 24 5.30 4.52 6.16
CA ALA A 24 4.40 5.32 5.32
C ALA A 24 3.06 4.61 5.07
N LEU A 25 3.10 3.29 4.83
CA LEU A 25 1.88 2.46 4.70
C LEU A 25 1.01 2.53 5.95
N THR A 26 1.59 2.23 7.12
CA THR A 26 0.85 2.24 8.39
C THR A 26 0.31 3.64 8.71
N LYS A 27 1.11 4.69 8.50
CA LYS A 27 0.69 6.08 8.69
C LYS A 27 -0.51 6.41 7.80
N ARG A 28 -0.46 6.09 6.51
CA ARG A 28 -1.56 6.34 5.58
C ARG A 28 -2.82 5.54 5.92
N LEU A 29 -2.69 4.28 6.31
CA LEU A 29 -3.83 3.49 6.77
C LEU A 29 -4.47 4.05 8.04
N LYS A 30 -3.67 4.62 8.95
CA LYS A 30 -4.19 5.33 10.12
C LYS A 30 -4.95 6.61 9.73
N GLU A 31 -4.39 7.41 8.82
CA GLU A 31 -5.03 8.63 8.30
C GLU A 31 -6.37 8.32 7.60
N LEU A 32 -6.46 7.17 6.92
CA LEU A 32 -7.67 6.71 6.24
C LEU A 32 -8.66 5.95 7.14
N GLY A 33 -8.35 5.75 8.43
CA GLY A 33 -9.17 4.91 9.33
C GLY A 33 -9.20 3.42 8.95
N ALA A 34 -8.31 2.98 8.07
CA ALA A 34 -8.28 1.65 7.45
C ALA A 34 -7.24 0.71 8.10
N LEU A 35 -6.79 1.01 9.32
CA LEU A 35 -5.76 0.21 10.00
C LEU A 35 -6.21 -1.25 10.22
N HIS A 36 -7.50 -1.46 10.46
CA HIS A 36 -8.13 -2.77 10.62
C HIS A 36 -7.93 -3.69 9.39
N LEU A 37 -7.64 -3.14 8.20
CA LEU A 37 -7.34 -3.95 7.02
C LEU A 37 -6.07 -4.78 7.17
N LEU A 38 -5.12 -4.37 8.02
CA LEU A 38 -3.91 -5.16 8.29
C LEU A 38 -4.20 -6.47 9.03
N GLU A 39 -5.34 -6.55 9.72
CA GLU A 39 -5.78 -7.71 10.48
C GLU A 39 -6.75 -8.58 9.66
N SER A 40 -7.22 -8.08 8.51
CA SER A 40 -8.17 -8.79 7.66
C SER A 40 -7.49 -9.95 6.94
N PRO A 41 -8.02 -11.19 7.05
CA PRO A 41 -7.45 -12.35 6.36
C PRO A 41 -7.56 -12.27 4.83
N GLN A 42 -8.43 -11.39 4.33
CA GLN A 42 -8.61 -11.15 2.89
C GLN A 42 -7.57 -10.18 2.31
N VAL A 43 -6.81 -9.52 3.17
CA VAL A 43 -5.85 -8.48 2.78
C VAL A 43 -4.43 -9.03 2.91
N ARG A 44 -3.60 -8.76 1.91
CA ARG A 44 -2.20 -9.18 1.85
C ARG A 44 -1.30 -7.97 1.73
N VAL A 45 -0.24 -7.96 2.53
CA VAL A 45 0.85 -6.98 2.40
C VAL A 45 1.97 -7.61 1.58
N ARG A 46 2.37 -6.98 0.48
CA ARG A 46 3.48 -7.42 -0.36
C ARG A 46 4.55 -6.35 -0.43
N SER A 47 5.81 -6.71 -0.16
CA SER A 47 6.98 -5.85 -0.39
C SER A 47 7.77 -6.37 -1.58
N TYR A 48 8.26 -5.49 -2.44
CA TYR A 48 9.17 -5.85 -3.52
C TYR A 48 10.06 -4.69 -3.95
N ILE A 49 11.22 -5.03 -4.50
CA ILE A 49 12.21 -4.08 -5.01
C ILE A 49 12.16 -4.09 -6.53
N THR A 50 12.09 -2.93 -7.14
CA THR A 50 12.06 -2.76 -8.60
C THR A 50 12.85 -1.52 -9.02
N ASN A 51 13.27 -1.47 -10.27
CA ASN A 51 13.80 -0.28 -10.92
C ASN A 51 12.70 0.49 -11.70
N ILE A 52 11.46 -0.01 -11.71
CA ILE A 52 10.32 0.61 -12.39
C ILE A 52 9.64 1.58 -11.43
N GLN A 53 9.55 2.86 -11.82
CA GLN A 53 8.76 3.82 -11.07
C GLN A 53 7.27 3.49 -11.18
N LYS A 54 6.60 3.45 -10.02
CA LYS A 54 5.16 3.22 -9.89
C LYS A 54 4.52 4.29 -9.01
N PRO A 55 3.25 4.63 -9.24
CA PRO A 55 2.56 5.65 -8.44
C PRO A 55 2.36 5.15 -7.01
N VAL A 56 2.69 6.01 -6.05
CA VAL A 56 2.42 5.88 -4.61
C VAL A 56 1.09 6.55 -4.29
N GLY A 57 0.32 5.97 -3.39
CA GLY A 57 -0.98 6.50 -3.00
C GLY A 57 -1.98 5.42 -2.64
N SER A 58 -3.24 5.82 -2.61
CA SER A 58 -4.35 5.00 -2.13
C SER A 58 -5.54 5.14 -3.06
N ILE A 59 -6.25 4.05 -3.34
CA ILE A 59 -7.51 4.11 -4.09
C ILE A 59 -8.63 4.74 -3.25
N PHE A 60 -8.49 4.75 -1.92
CA PHE A 60 -9.39 5.45 -1.01
C PHE A 60 -9.35 6.97 -1.21
N ASN A 61 -8.27 7.53 -1.79
CA ASN A 61 -8.19 8.95 -2.12
C ASN A 61 -9.03 9.35 -3.35
N GLY A 62 -9.66 8.41 -4.05
CA GLY A 62 -10.47 8.66 -5.25
C GLY A 62 -11.93 8.23 -5.17
N THR A 63 -12.39 7.72 -4.01
CA THR A 63 -13.80 7.42 -3.73
C THR A 63 -14.28 8.29 -2.59
N LEU A 64 -14.61 9.54 -2.91
CA LEU A 64 -15.60 10.38 -2.23
C LEU A 64 -16.38 11.11 -3.31
#